data_AF-A0A6A4B756-F1
#
_entry.id   AF-A0A6A4B756-F1
#
_cell.length_a   1.000
_cell.length_b   1.000
_cell.length_c   1.000
_cell.angle_alpha   90.00
_cell.angle_beta   90.00
_cell.angle_gamma   90.00
#
_symmetry.space_group_name_H-M   'P 1'
#
loop_
_entity.id
_entity.type
_entity.pdbx_description
1 polymer ?
#
loop_
_entity_poly.entity_id
_entity_poly.type
_entity_poly.pdbx_seq_one_letter_code
_entity_poly.pdbx_strand_id
1 'polypeptide(L)' 'MNALCPPSHTSPWRLVVTDRFYTSVKLALELLHRRFDITGTIKTDRSGYAKDVVTTKDFKTVNKKRR' A
#
# COMPACT_ATOMS: atom_id res chain seq x y z
N MET A 1 -28.99 13.56 0.07
CA MET A 1 -27.87 12.67 0.45
C MET A 1 -26.62 13.54 0.60
N ASN A 2 -26.14 13.73 1.82
CA ASN A 2 -24.91 14.48 2.05
C ASN A 2 -23.74 13.62 1.58
N ALA A 3 -22.97 14.09 0.59
CA ALA A 3 -21.76 13.40 0.19
C ALA A 3 -20.80 13.42 1.39
N LEU A 4 -20.37 12.25 1.86
CA LEU A 4 -19.38 12.11 2.95
C LEU A 4 -18.07 12.84 2.65
N CYS A 5 -17.83 13.15 1.37
CA CYS A 5 -16.67 13.85 0.88
C CYS A 5 -17.11 14.82 -0.24
N PRO A 6 -17.32 16.11 0.04
CA PRO A 6 -17.67 17.07 -1.01
C PRO A 6 -16.51 17.19 -2.02
N PRO A 7 -16.73 17.44 -3.31
CA PRO A 7 -15.64 17.64 -4.26
C PRO A 7 -14.78 18.85 -3.84
N SER A 8 -13.45 18.72 -3.88
CA SER A 8 -12.54 19.85 -3.62
C SER A 8 -12.44 20.72 -4.87
N HIS A 9 -12.43 22.05 -4.66
CA HIS A 9 -12.35 23.02 -5.75
C HIS A 9 -10.93 23.13 -6.34
N THR A 10 -9.90 22.71 -5.61
CA THR A 10 -8.49 22.92 -5.98
C THR A 10 -7.78 21.66 -6.48
N SER A 11 -8.19 20.47 -6.01
CA SER A 11 -7.66 19.20 -6.50
C SER A 11 -8.74 18.13 -6.48
N PRO A 12 -8.97 17.42 -7.59
CA PRO A 12 -9.95 16.34 -7.62
C PRO A 12 -9.47 15.07 -6.90
N TRP A 13 -8.18 14.98 -6.55
CA TRP A 13 -7.56 13.81 -5.92
C TRP A 13 -7.46 13.96 -4.41
N ARG A 14 -7.71 12.87 -3.69
CA ARG A 14 -7.64 12.80 -2.23
C ARG A 14 -6.79 11.62 -1.78
N LEU A 15 -5.92 11.83 -0.80
CA LEU A 15 -5.12 10.77 -0.19
C LEU A 15 -5.85 10.18 1.03
N VAL A 16 -5.94 8.86 1.08
CA VAL A 16 -6.45 8.09 2.22
C VAL A 16 -5.27 7.37 2.87
N VAL A 17 -5.02 7.65 4.14
CA VAL A 17 -3.99 6.96 4.92
C VAL A 17 -4.66 5.90 5.79
N THR A 18 -4.28 4.63 5.62
CA THR A 18 -4.91 3.51 6.34
C THR A 18 -3.90 2.59 7.02
N ASP A 19 -4.33 1.95 8.11
CA ASP A 19 -3.60 0.84 8.72
C ASP A 19 -3.57 -0.41 7.82
N ARG A 20 -2.62 -1.32 8.07
CA ARG A 20 -2.47 -2.61 7.35
C ARG A 20 -3.72 -3.47 7.29
N PHE A 21 -4.62 -3.34 8.25
CA PHE A 21 -5.87 -4.09 8.21
C PHE A 21 -6.76 -3.64 7.05
N TYR A 22 -6.80 -2.34 6.75
CA TYR A 22 -7.69 -1.77 5.73
C TYR A 22 -7.03 -1.63 4.35
N THR A 23 -5.70 -1.56 4.29
CA THR A 23 -4.97 -1.49 3.02
C THR A 23 -5.06 -2.81 2.24
N SER A 24 -5.47 -2.74 0.98
CA SER A 24 -5.43 -3.86 0.04
C SER A 24 -5.30 -3.37 -1.41
N VAL A 25 -4.76 -4.22 -2.29
CA VAL A 25 -4.61 -3.88 -3.72
C VAL A 25 -5.97 -3.69 -4.41
N LYS A 26 -6.95 -4.53 -4.07
CA LYS A 26 -8.31 -4.41 -4.60
C LYS A 26 -8.94 -3.06 -4.21
N LEU A 27 -8.81 -2.67 -2.93
CA LEU A 27 -9.30 -1.38 -2.46
C LEU A 27 -8.60 -0.22 -3.17
N ALA A 28 -7.28 -0.30 -3.38
CA ALA A 28 -6.53 0.71 -4.11
C ALA A 28 -7.06 0.92 -5.53
N LEU A 29 -7.36 -0.16 -6.26
CA LEU A 29 -7.95 -0.08 -7.60
C LEU A 29 -9.35 0.54 -7.60
N GLU A 30 -10.19 0.17 -6.63
CA GLU A 30 -11.53 0.75 -6.49
C GLU A 30 -11.49 2.25 -6.14
N LEU A 31 -10.52 2.66 -5.32
CA LEU A 31 -10.30 4.06 -4.94
C LEU A 31 -9.71 4.88 -6.08
N LEU A 32 -8.81 4.31 -6.87
CA LEU A 32 -8.22 4.97 -8.04
C LEU A 32 -9.30 5.43 -9.03
N HIS A 33 -10.30 4.59 -9.30
CA HIS A 33 -11.45 4.96 -10.14
C HIS A 33 -12.29 6.10 -9.56
N ARG A 34 -12.26 6.29 -8.23
CA ARG A 34 -12.99 7.33 -7.51
C ARG A 34 -12.15 8.58 -7.27
N ARG A 35 -10.94 8.66 -7.84
CA ARG A 35 -9.96 9.72 -7.63
C ARG A 35 -9.41 9.81 -6.20
N PHE A 36 -9.24 8.65 -5.57
CA PHE A 36 -8.60 8.53 -4.27
C PHE A 36 -7.30 7.74 -4.39
N ASP A 37 -6.22 8.32 -3.87
CA ASP A 37 -4.98 7.61 -3.61
C ASP A 37 -5.05 6.96 -2.23
N ILE A 38 -4.45 5.79 -2.07
CA ILE A 38 -4.36 5.11 -0.77
C ILE A 38 -2.90 4.87 -0.42
N THR A 39 -2.54 5.14 0.83
CA THR A 39 -1.22 4.83 1.37
C THR A 39 -1.35 4.15 2.71
N GLY A 40 -0.48 3.17 2.95
CA GLY A 40 -0.52 2.37 4.15
C GLY A 40 0.41 1.16 4.01
N THR A 41 0.64 0.48 5.12
CA THR A 41 1.29 -0.83 5.09
C THR A 41 0.29 -1.88 4.59
N ILE A 42 0.74 -2.97 3.99
CA ILE A 42 -0.13 -4.07 3.54
C ILE A 42 0.28 -5.36 4.25
N LYS A 43 -0.69 -6.19 4.66
CA LYS A 43 -0.37 -7.52 5.18
C LYS A 43 0.10 -8.43 4.04
N THR A 44 1.11 -9.24 4.32
CA THR A 44 1.73 -10.17 3.37
C THR A 44 0.82 -11.34 2.96
N ASP A 45 -0.24 -11.59 3.74
CA ASP A 45 -1.25 -12.63 3.52
C ASP A 45 -2.44 -12.17 2.65
N ARG A 46 -2.41 -10.95 2.11
CA ARG A 46 -3.50 -10.39 1.29
C ARG A 46 -3.41 -10.84 -0.16
N SER A 47 -4.59 -11.00 -0.78
CA SER A 47 -4.69 -11.23 -2.22
C SER A 47 -4.18 -10.01 -3.00
N GLY A 48 -3.48 -10.28 -4.11
CA GLY A 48 -2.85 -9.25 -4.94
C GLY A 48 -1.54 -8.70 -4.36
N TYR A 49 -1.08 -9.17 -3.20
CA TYR A 49 0.24 -8.81 -2.69
C TYR A 49 1.33 -9.38 -3.60
N ALA A 50 2.17 -8.49 -4.15
CA ALA A 50 3.26 -8.86 -5.05
C ALA A 50 4.43 -9.44 -4.25
N LYS A 51 4.42 -10.76 -4.04
CA LYS A 51 5.45 -11.47 -3.26
C LYS A 51 6.85 -11.32 -3.86
N ASP A 52 6.94 -11.26 -5.19
CA ASP A 52 8.21 -11.16 -5.91
C ASP A 52 8.86 -9.78 -5.81
N VAL A 53 8.09 -8.76 -5.43
CA VAL A 53 8.60 -7.39 -5.21
C VAL A 53 9.20 -7.24 -3.81
N VAL A 54 8.92 -8.18 -2.91
CA VAL A 54 9.50 -8.17 -1.57
C VAL A 54 10.94 -8.62 -1.68
N THR A 55 11.86 -7.66 -1.62
CA THR A 55 13.28 -7.96 -1.43
C THR A 55 13.40 -8.68 -0.10
N THR A 56 13.73 -9.98 -0.12
CA THR A 56 14.21 -10.66 1.08
C THR A 56 15.37 -9.84 1.64
N LYS A 57 15.38 -9.65 2.96
CA LYS A 57 16.50 -8.94 3.59
C LYS A 57 17.77 -9.75 3.33
N ASP A 58 18.67 -9.22 2.52
CA ASP A 58 19.96 -9.86 2.27
C ASP A 58 20.83 -9.78 3.53
N PHE A 59 21.08 -10.93 4.14
CA PHE A 59 22.01 -11.04 5.26
C PHE A 59 23.41 -11.26 4.72
N LYS A 60 24.30 -10.26 4.86
CA LYS A 60 25.71 -10.43 4.54
C LYS A 60 26.38 -11.23 5.66
N THR A 61 26.89 -12.42 5.34
CA THR A 61 27.74 -13.18 6.26
C THR A 61 29.09 -12.48 6.40
N VAL A 62 29.34 -11.85 7.54
CA VAL A 62 30.65 -11.28 7.88
C VAL A 62 31.45 -12.35 8.65
N ASN A 63 32.71 -12.55 8.27
CA ASN A 63 33.69 -13.54 8.80
C ASN A 63 33.48 -15.01 8.37
N LYS A 64 34.03 -15.38 7.20
CA LYS A 64 34.32 -16.77 6.86
C LYS A 64 35.68 -17.15 7.47
N LYS A 65 35.68 -17.97 8.53
CA LYS A 65 36.92 -18.44 9.18
C LYS A 65 37.71 -19.28 8.17
N ARG A 66 38.89 -18.82 7.75
CA ARG A 66 39.84 -19.60 6.94
C ARG A 66 40.45 -20.68 7.85
N ARG A 67 40.31 -21.94 7.46
CA ARG A 67 41.07 -23.07 8.02
C ARG A 67 42.39 -23.19 7.28
#